data_AF-A0A2E7CYY0-F1
#
_entry.id   AF-A0A2E7CYY0-F1
#
_cell.length_a   1.000
_cell.length_b   1.000
_cell.length_c   1.000
_cell.angle_alpha   90.00
_cell.angle_beta   90.00
_cell.angle_gamma   90.00
#
_symmetry.space_group_name_H-M   'P 1'
#
loop_
_entity.id
_entity.type
_entity.pdbx_description
1 polymer ?
#
loop_
_entity_poly.entity_id
_entity_poly.type
_entity_poly.pdbx_seq_one_letter_code
_entity_poly.pdbx_strand_id
1 'polypeptide(L)'
;MANKIQIRLFSLSVADTLEQMRGVLGRCHELTGDLSGCLALDLVHPMRLVFFPNHDPVPRSESGALVWVQVTRVTILDIRDYH
;
A
#
# COMPACT_ATOMS: atom_id res chain seq x y z
N MET A 1 0.29 15.53 10.68
CA MET A 1 0.67 14.11 10.53
C MET A 1 -0.49 13.18 10.84
N ALA A 2 -1.02 13.17 12.08
CA ALA A 2 -2.09 12.26 12.52
C ALA A 2 -3.30 12.19 11.56
N ASN A 3 -3.82 13.35 11.14
CA ASN A 3 -4.95 13.42 10.20
C ASN A 3 -4.66 12.66 8.88
N LYS A 4 -3.47 12.83 8.29
CA LYS A 4 -3.12 12.09 7.06
C LYS A 4 -3.06 10.59 7.27
N ILE A 5 -2.52 10.13 8.41
CA ILE A 5 -2.49 8.70 8.75
C ILE A 5 -3.93 8.17 8.85
N GLN A 6 -4.80 8.87 9.58
CA GLN A 6 -6.21 8.49 9.72
C GLN A 6 -6.91 8.39 8.36
N ILE A 7 -6.70 9.37 7.47
CA ILE A 7 -7.26 9.31 6.11
C ILE A 7 -6.74 8.08 5.35
N ARG A 8 -5.43 7.77 5.40
CA ARG A 8 -4.88 6.60 4.68
C ARG A 8 -5.41 5.28 5.22
N LEU A 9 -5.45 5.13 6.54
CA LEU A 9 -5.99 3.94 7.17
C LEU A 9 -7.48 3.79 6.87
N PHE A 10 -8.24 4.89 6.89
CA PHE A 10 -9.65 4.87 6.52
C PHE A 10 -9.84 4.46 5.06
N SER A 11 -9.11 5.07 4.11
CA SER A 11 -9.17 4.70 2.69
C SER A 11 -8.85 3.22 2.48
N LEU A 12 -7.82 2.69 3.15
CA LEU A 12 -7.50 1.27 3.08
C LEU A 12 -8.59 0.37 3.70
N SER A 13 -9.27 0.83 4.75
CA SER A 13 -10.30 0.04 5.43
C SER A 13 -11.63 -0.05 4.67
N VAL A 14 -11.93 0.92 3.79
CA VAL A 14 -13.16 0.96 3.00
C VAL A 14 -12.98 0.47 1.57
N ALA A 15 -11.73 0.21 1.15
CA ALA A 15 -11.44 -0.39 -0.14
C ALA A 15 -11.69 -1.90 -0.08
N ASP A 16 -12.57 -2.41 -0.93
CA ASP A 16 -12.81 -3.85 -1.14
C ASP A 16 -11.55 -4.53 -1.70
N THR A 17 -10.83 -3.84 -2.57
CA THR A 17 -9.58 -4.31 -3.17
C THR A 17 -8.57 -3.17 -3.29
N LEU A 18 -7.29 -3.51 -3.34
CA LEU A 18 -6.22 -2.53 -3.51
C LEU A 18 -6.33 -1.77 -4.83
N GLU A 19 -7.01 -2.30 -5.85
CA GLU A 19 -7.28 -1.62 -7.10
C GLU A 19 -8.02 -0.28 -6.90
N GLN A 20 -8.93 -0.19 -5.93
CA GLN A 20 -9.62 1.06 -5.58
C GLN A 20 -8.67 2.12 -4.99
N MET A 21 -7.48 1.72 -4.54
CA MET A 21 -6.44 2.64 -4.07
C MET A 21 -5.66 3.29 -5.22
N ARG A 22 -5.85 2.86 -6.48
CA ARG A 22 -5.28 3.55 -7.64
C ARG A 22 -5.90 4.94 -7.78
N GLY A 23 -5.05 5.96 -7.85
CA GLY A 23 -5.48 7.35 -7.99
C GLY A 23 -6.03 7.99 -6.70
N VAL A 24 -6.08 7.26 -5.58
CA VAL A 24 -6.44 7.85 -4.28
C VAL A 24 -5.36 8.83 -3.80
N LEU A 25 -5.78 9.88 -3.10
CA LEU A 25 -4.89 10.85 -2.47
C LEU A 25 -3.83 10.14 -1.61
N GLY A 26 -2.58 10.55 -1.76
CA GLY A 26 -1.44 9.88 -1.11
C GLY A 26 -0.68 8.92 -2.02
N ARG A 27 -1.03 8.81 -3.31
CA ARG A 27 -0.21 8.15 -4.34
C ARG A 27 0.20 6.73 -3.92
N CYS A 28 -0.76 5.82 -3.89
CA CYS A 28 -0.50 4.41 -3.62
C CYS A 28 0.41 3.83 -4.73
N HIS A 29 1.57 3.29 -4.36
CA HIS A 29 2.51 2.71 -5.32
C HIS A 29 3.30 1.54 -4.72
N GLU A 30 3.69 0.60 -5.58
CA GLU A 30 4.59 -0.49 -5.23
C GLU A 30 6.02 0.03 -4.99
N LEU A 31 6.70 -0.58 -4.03
CA LEU A 31 8.10 -0.32 -3.73
C LEU A 31 9.01 -1.32 -4.44
N THR A 32 10.27 -0.92 -4.60
CA THR A 32 11.32 -1.70 -5.27
C THR A 32 12.53 -1.88 -4.33
N GLY A 33 13.54 -2.64 -4.78
CA GLY A 33 14.73 -2.92 -3.97
C GLY A 33 14.41 -3.78 -2.74
N ASP A 34 14.98 -3.42 -1.59
CA ASP A 34 14.82 -4.16 -0.32
C ASP A 34 13.38 -4.20 0.19
N LEU A 35 12.52 -3.29 -0.29
CA LEU A 35 11.09 -3.25 0.04
C LEU A 35 10.20 -3.79 -1.10
N SER A 36 10.78 -4.54 -2.05
CA SER A 36 10.02 -5.14 -3.15
C SER A 36 8.84 -5.98 -2.64
N GLY A 37 7.66 -5.79 -3.24
CA GLY A 37 6.41 -6.43 -2.82
C GLY A 37 5.65 -5.69 -1.73
N CYS A 38 6.24 -4.66 -1.11
CA CYS A 38 5.51 -3.70 -0.30
C CYS A 38 4.91 -2.58 -1.16
N LEU A 39 4.00 -1.84 -0.56
CA LEU A 39 3.43 -0.61 -1.11
C LEU A 39 3.53 0.52 -0.10
N ALA A 40 3.37 1.75 -0.60
CA ALA A 40 3.36 2.93 0.24
C ALA A 40 2.30 3.96 -0.14
N LEU A 41 1.89 4.72 0.86
CA LEU A 41 1.09 5.94 0.73
C LEU A 41 1.83 7.13 1.34
N ASP A 42 1.90 8.24 0.61
CA ASP A 42 2.47 9.50 1.05
C ASP A 42 1.66 10.11 2.22
N LEU A 43 2.39 10.53 3.25
CA LEU A 43 1.88 11.28 4.39
C LEU A 43 2.27 12.76 4.30
N VAL A 44 2.92 13.30 5.33
CA VAL A 44 3.59 14.61 5.28
C VAL A 44 5.01 14.33 4.79
N HIS A 45 5.39 14.94 3.67
CA HIS A 45 6.70 14.75 3.07
C HIS A 45 7.81 14.94 4.14
N PRO A 46 8.80 14.03 4.23
CA PRO A 46 9.05 12.87 3.34
C PRO A 46 8.43 11.54 3.81
N MET A 47 7.67 11.54 4.90
CA MET A 47 7.16 10.32 5.55
C MET A 47 6.09 9.58 4.74
N ARG A 48 6.09 8.25 4.85
CA ARG A 48 5.17 7.37 4.13
C ARG A 48 4.70 6.21 5.01
N LEU A 49 3.44 5.82 4.81
CA LEU A 49 2.85 4.63 5.40
C LEU A 49 3.19 3.44 4.50
N VAL A 50 3.99 2.50 5.00
CA VAL A 50 4.41 1.29 4.28
C VAL A 50 3.59 0.10 4.73
N PHE A 51 3.13 -0.71 3.79
CA PHE A 51 2.31 -1.90 4.05
C PHE A 51 2.55 -2.98 3.00
N PHE A 52 2.07 -4.20 3.25
CA PHE A 52 2.19 -5.32 2.30
C PHE A 52 0.85 -6.04 2.07
N PRO A 53 0.65 -6.70 0.92
CA PRO A 53 -0.52 -7.55 0.66
C PRO A 53 -0.49 -8.80 1.55
N ASN A 54 -1.47 -8.94 2.45
CA ASN A 54 -1.51 -10.05 3.40
C ASN A 54 -2.35 -11.20 2.85
N HIS A 55 -1.76 -11.96 1.94
CA HIS A 55 -2.33 -13.15 1.31
C HIS A 55 -1.30 -14.27 1.25
N ASP A 56 -1.77 -15.51 1.28
CA ASP A 56 -0.94 -16.70 1.12
C ASP A 56 -1.63 -17.68 0.15
N PRO A 57 -1.15 -17.79 -1.10
CA PRO A 57 -0.06 -17.03 -1.71
C PRO A 57 -0.44 -15.56 -2.00
N VAL A 58 0.55 -14.67 -2.09
CA VAL A 58 0.35 -13.29 -2.57
C VAL A 58 -0.14 -13.34 -4.04
N PRO A 59 -1.25 -12.67 -4.40
CA PRO A 59 -1.81 -12.76 -5.74
C PRO A 59 -0.91 -12.07 -6.76
N ARG A 60 -0.26 -12.87 -7.61
CA ARG A 60 0.66 -12.41 -8.65
C ARG A 60 0.26 -12.99 -10.00
N SER A 61 0.51 -12.23 -11.07
CA SER A 61 0.38 -12.71 -12.44
C SER A 61 1.47 -13.72 -12.79
N GLU A 62 1.37 -14.36 -13.95
CA GLU A 62 2.43 -15.22 -14.50
C GLU A 62 3.78 -14.49 -14.65
N SER A 63 3.74 -13.17 -14.87
CA SER A 63 4.93 -12.32 -14.92
C SER A 63 5.47 -11.90 -13.55
N GLY A 64 4.83 -12.33 -12.45
CA GLY A 64 5.21 -12.00 -11.08
C GLY A 64 4.71 -10.64 -10.58
N ALA A 65 4.00 -9.87 -11.40
CA ALA A 65 3.42 -8.58 -11.01
C ALA A 65 2.25 -8.77 -10.04
N LEU A 66 2.10 -7.86 -9.08
CA LEU A 66 0.99 -7.92 -8.12
C LEU A 66 -0.36 -7.71 -8.82
N VAL A 67 -1.34 -8.57 -8.56
CA VAL A 67 -2.70 -8.43 -9.09
C VAL A 67 -3.55 -7.67 -8.08
N TRP A 68 -3.54 -6.34 -8.16
CA TRP A 68 -4.15 -5.44 -7.16
C TRP A 68 -5.64 -5.69 -6.93
N VAL A 69 -6.40 -6.02 -7.98
CA VAL A 69 -7.84 -6.35 -7.88
C VAL A 69 -8.12 -7.61 -7.05
N GLN A 70 -7.12 -8.46 -6.81
CA GLN A 70 -7.24 -9.63 -5.95
C GLN A 70 -6.73 -9.38 -4.52
N VAL A 71 -6.14 -8.21 -4.23
CA VAL A 71 -5.62 -7.88 -2.90
C VAL A 71 -6.75 -7.27 -2.05
N THR A 72 -7.39 -8.08 -1.22
CA THR A 72 -8.47 -7.65 -0.30
C THR A 72 -8.02 -7.39 1.15
N ARG A 73 -6.75 -7.70 1.49
CA ARG A 73 -6.20 -7.55 2.83
C ARG A 73 -4.77 -7.07 2.75
N VAL A 74 -4.42 -6.12 3.62
CA VAL A 74 -3.08 -5.60 3.77
C VAL A 74 -2.64 -5.65 5.22
N THR A 75 -1.35 -5.51 5.48
CA THR A 75 -0.81 -5.34 6.82
C THR A 75 0.12 -4.15 6.85
N ILE A 76 -0.15 -3.23 7.77
CA ILE A 76 0.66 -2.04 7.98
C ILE A 76 1.97 -2.47 8.63
N LEU A 77 3.09 -2.05 8.04
CA LEU A 77 4.42 -2.43 8.49
C LEU A 77 5.09 -1.30 9.26
N ASP A 78 5.08 -0.09 8.70
CA ASP A 78 5.83 1.03 9.28
C ASP A 78 5.36 2.40 8.77
N ILE A 79 5.80 3.45 9.46
CA ILE A 79 5.80 4.82 8.99
C ILE A 79 7.26 5.28 8.92
N ARG A 80 7.80 5.41 7.71
CA ARG A 80 9.22 5.74 7.51
C ARG A 80 9.44 6.73 6.36
N ASP A 81 10.58 7.40 6.43
CA ASP A 81 11.20 7.97 5.24
C ASP A 81 12.06 6.89 4.59
N TYR A 82 11.92 6.72 3.29
CA TYR A 82 12.72 5.80 2.48
C TYR A 82 13.25 6.48 1.21
N HIS A 83 13.22 7.81 1.17
CA HIS A 83 14.01 8.58 0.19
C HIS A 83 15.50 8.51 0.51
#